data_AF-A0A926AF58-F1
#
_entry.id   AF-A0A926AF58-F1
#
_cell.length_a   1.000
_cell.length_b   1.000
_cell.length_c   1.000
_cell.angle_alpha   90.00
_cell.angle_beta   90.00
_cell.angle_gamma   90.00
#
_symmetry.space_group_name_H-M   'P 1'
#
loop_
_entity.id
_entity.type
_entity.pdbx_description
1 polymer ?
#
loop_
_entity_poly.entity_id
_entity_poly.type
_entity_poly.pdbx_seq_one_letter_code
_entity_poly.pdbx_strand_id
1 'polypeptide(L)' 'MNTTLEIPLSAELVTAYYAASPEDQQKIQQFVQIMLEQMANPERHSLQSIAQALTDQAEANGLTPDILEALLHADD' A
#
# COMPACT_ATOMS: atom_id res chain seq x y z
N MET A 1 4.84 -18.50 4.80
CA MET A 1 3.92 -19.60 4.44
C MET A 1 3.15 -19.16 3.22
N ASN A 2 3.09 -19.97 2.17
CA ASN A 2 2.32 -19.63 0.95
C ASN A 2 0.98 -20.35 1.04
N THR A 3 -0.10 -19.59 1.11
CA THR A 3 -1.49 -20.09 1.14
C THR A 3 -2.17 -19.74 -0.18
N THR A 4 -2.88 -20.69 -0.76
CA THR A 4 -3.60 -20.51 -2.03
C THR A 4 -5.00 -19.97 -1.78
N LEU A 5 -5.39 -18.95 -2.55
CA LEU A 5 -6.75 -18.42 -2.62
C LEU A 5 -7.36 -18.81 -3.98
N GLU A 6 -8.48 -19.54 -3.98
CA GLU A 6 -9.20 -19.89 -5.20
C GLU A 6 -10.29 -18.84 -5.48
N ILE A 7 -10.19 -18.17 -6.64
CA ILE A 7 -11.15 -17.17 -7.08
C ILE A 7 -11.86 -17.72 -8.32
N PRO A 8 -13.18 -17.92 -8.31
CA PRO A 8 -13.91 -18.36 -9.50
C PRO A 8 -13.89 -17.25 -10.55
N LEU A 9 -13.39 -17.57 -11.74
CA LEU A 9 -13.36 -16.69 -12.91
C LEU A 9 -14.19 -17.32 -14.04
N SER A 10 -14.51 -16.53 -15.07
CA SER A 10 -15.18 -17.09 -16.26
C SER A 10 -14.26 -18.08 -16.99
N ALA A 11 -14.85 -19.09 -17.60
CA ALA A 11 -14.10 -20.13 -18.31
C ALA A 11 -13.18 -19.56 -19.42
N GLU A 12 -13.59 -18.47 -20.06
CA GLU A 12 -12.81 -17.76 -21.06
C GLU A 12 -11.51 -17.18 -20.46
N LEU A 13 -11.59 -16.53 -19.30
CA LEU A 13 -10.43 -15.95 -18.63
C LEU A 13 -9.47 -17.02 -18.12
N VAL A 14 -10.01 -18.12 -17.58
CA VAL A 14 -9.20 -19.28 -17.15
C VAL A 14 -8.44 -19.85 -18.34
N THR A 15 -9.10 -20.01 -19.48
CA THR A 15 -8.49 -20.51 -20.71
C THR A 15 -7.41 -19.55 -21.22
N ALA A 16 -7.68 -18.25 -21.24
CA ALA A 16 -6.73 -17.22 -21.66
C ALA A 16 -5.49 -17.18 -20.75
N TYR A 17 -5.67 -17.32 -19.43
CA TYR A 17 -4.57 -17.35 -18.47
C TYR A 17 -3.66 -18.56 -18.67
N TYR A 18 -4.22 -19.76 -18.85
CA TYR A 18 -3.43 -20.97 -19.10
C TYR A 18 -2.77 -20.99 -20.49
N ALA A 19 -3.33 -20.26 -21.46
CA ALA A 19 -2.72 -20.09 -22.78
C ALA A 19 -1.60 -19.03 -22.80
N ALA A 20 -1.51 -18.17 -21.79
CA ALA A 20 -0.49 -17.13 -21.69
C ALA A 20 0.90 -17.71 -21.40
N SER A 21 1.94 -16.95 -21.74
CA SER A 21 3.33 -17.33 -21.44
C SER A 21 3.55 -17.44 -19.92
N PRO A 22 4.53 -18.25 -19.45
CA PRO A 22 4.85 -18.33 -18.03
C PRO A 22 5.19 -16.98 -17.41
N GLU A 23 5.83 -16.10 -18.18
CA GLU A 23 6.16 -14.73 -17.76
C GLU A 23 4.90 -13.90 -17.54
N ASP A 24 3.93 -13.98 -18.45
CA ASP A 24 2.68 -13.23 -18.34
C ASP A 24 1.80 -13.78 -17.19
N GLN A 25 1.77 -15.10 -17.00
CA GLN A 25 1.11 -15.71 -15.84
C GLN A 25 1.70 -15.18 -14.52
N GLN A 26 3.04 -15.07 -14.44
CA GLN A 26 3.70 -14.52 -13.26
C GLN A 26 3.38 -13.04 -13.06
N LYS A 27 3.36 -12.23 -14.13
CA LYS A 27 2.96 -10.82 -14.06
C LYS A 27 1.53 -10.66 -13.53
N ILE A 28 0.61 -11.50 -14.01
CA ILE A 28 -0.79 -11.50 -13.56
C ILE A 28 -0.87 -11.87 -12.06
N GLN A 29 -0.14 -12.91 -11.62
CA GLN A 29 -0.10 -13.28 -10.20
C GLN A 29 0.40 -12.13 -9.32
N GLN A 30 1.48 -11.46 -9.73
CA GLN A 30 2.04 -10.32 -9.01
C GLN A 30 1.06 -9.14 -8.96
N PHE A 31 0.38 -8.86 -10.08
CA PHE A 31 -0.63 -7.81 -10.14
C PHE A 31 -1.78 -8.07 -9.16
N VAL A 32 -2.31 -9.30 -9.13
CA VAL A 32 -3.37 -9.70 -8.19
C VAL A 32 -2.88 -9.58 -6.76
N GLN A 33 -1.64 -9.98 -6.47
CA GLN A 33 -1.06 -9.89 -5.13
C GLN A 33 -0.98 -8.43 -4.65
N ILE A 34 -0.44 -7.52 -5.48
CA ILE A 34 -0.34 -6.09 -5.16
C ILE A 34 -1.73 -5.49 -4.90
N MET A 35 -2.71 -5.81 -5.76
CA MET A 35 -4.10 -5.37 -5.59
C MET A 35 -4.68 -5.83 -4.25
N LEU A 36 -4.50 -7.11 -3.89
CA LEU A 36 -5.00 -7.66 -2.63
C LEU A 36 -4.30 -7.06 -1.41
N GLU A 37 -3.00 -6.77 -1.49
CA GLU A 37 -2.24 -6.12 -0.43
C GLU A 37 -2.74 -4.69 -0.15
N GLN A 38 -3.09 -3.94 -1.21
CA GLN A 38 -3.69 -2.62 -1.10
C GLN A 38 -5.06 -2.68 -0.42
N MET A 39 -5.89 -3.69 -0.76
CA MET A 39 -7.18 -3.90 -0.10
C MET A 39 -7.04 -4.31 1.37
N ALA A 40 -6.01 -5.09 1.70
CA ALA A 40 -5.76 -5.56 3.06
C ALA A 40 -5.18 -4.47 3.97
N ASN A 41 -4.47 -3.48 3.41
CA ASN A 41 -3.86 -2.37 4.15
C ASN A 41 -4.31 -1.01 3.60
N PRO A 42 -5.62 -0.69 3.65
CA PRO A 42 -6.13 0.57 3.12
C PRO A 42 -5.56 1.78 3.87
N GLU A 43 -5.21 1.59 5.15
CA GLU A 43 -4.60 2.62 5.98
C GLU A 43 -3.20 2.98 5.47
N ARG A 44 -2.33 2.03 5.08
CA ARG A 44 -0.95 2.34 4.63
C ARG A 44 -0.86 3.19 3.36
N HIS A 45 -1.96 3.30 2.62
CA HIS A 45 -2.04 4.09 1.39
C HIS A 45 -2.86 5.36 1.55
N SER A 46 -3.43 5.64 2.72
CA SER A 46 -4.09 6.91 2.98
C SER A 46 -3.04 7.98 3.28
N LEU A 47 -3.16 9.14 2.62
CA LEU A 47 -2.31 10.30 2.92
C LEU A 47 -2.41 10.69 4.41
N GLN A 48 -3.53 10.38 5.05
CA GLN A 48 -3.75 10.59 6.47
C GLN A 48 -2.88 9.68 7.34
N SER A 49 -2.69 8.41 7.01
CA SER A 49 -1.80 7.55 7.80
C SER A 49 -0.33 7.92 7.61
N ILE A 50 0.04 8.36 6.40
CA ILE A 50 1.39 8.83 6.10
C ILE A 50 1.65 10.13 6.88
N ALA A 51 0.70 11.06 6.86
CA ALA A 51 0.77 12.29 7.66
C ALA A 51 0.84 11.97 9.16
N GLN A 52 0.03 11.02 9.64
CA GLN A 52 0.05 10.63 11.04
C GLN A 52 1.40 10.01 11.44
N ALA A 53 1.96 9.10 10.62
CA ALA A 53 3.26 8.50 10.89
C ALA A 53 4.39 9.55 10.90
N LEU A 54 4.32 10.57 10.03
CA LEU A 54 5.25 11.69 10.03
C LEU A 54 5.10 12.56 11.29
N THR A 55 3.87 12.83 11.73
CA THR A 55 3.58 13.54 12.98
C THR A 55 4.10 12.75 14.18
N ASP A 56 3.82 11.45 14.27
CA ASP A 56 4.28 10.58 15.37
C ASP A 56 5.82 10.53 15.41
N GLN A 57 6.47 10.48 14.25
CA GLN A 57 7.93 10.54 14.14
C GLN A 57 8.49 11.93 14.52
N ALA A 58 7.81 13.01 14.16
CA ALA A 58 8.19 14.37 14.55
C ALA A 58 8.09 14.55 16.07
N GLU A 59 6.99 14.12 16.68
CA GLU A 59 6.79 14.15 18.13
C GLU A 59 7.83 13.29 18.87
N ALA A 60 8.12 12.09 18.38
CA ALA A 60 9.16 11.21 18.94
C ALA A 60 10.56 11.85 18.89
N ASN A 61 10.81 12.74 17.93
CA ASN A 61 12.04 13.52 17.81
C ASN A 61 11.97 14.87 18.55
N GLY A 62 10.92 15.11 19.34
CA GLY A 62 10.75 16.33 20.12
C GLY A 62 10.24 17.53 19.32
N LEU A 63 9.83 17.33 18.06
CA LEU A 63 9.17 18.35 17.25
C LEU A 63 7.66 18.25 17.51
N THR A 64 7.21 18.89 18.59
CA THR A 64 5.77 19.00 18.88
C THR A 64 5.14 20.11 18.04
N PRO A 65 3.80 20.10 17.83
CA PRO A 65 3.10 21.15 17.11
C PRO A 65 3.41 22.57 17.63
N ASP A 66 3.54 22.74 18.94
CA ASP A 66 3.89 24.02 19.57
C ASP A 66 5.33 24.48 19.24
N ILE A 67 6.28 23.54 19.13
CA ILE A 67 7.67 23.83 18.77
C ILE A 67 7.77 24.16 17.28
N LEU A 68 7.03 23.43 16.44
CA LEU A 68 6.94 23.72 15.01
C LEU A 68 6.37 25.13 14.77
N GLU A 69 5.31 25.48 15.49
CA GLU A 69 4.69 26.81 15.43
C GLU A 69 5.67 27.89 15.86
N ALA A 70 6.41 27.67 16.96
CA ALA A 70 7.44 28.59 17.43
C ALA A 70 8.58 28.76 16.42
N LEU A 71 8.98 27.71 15.70
CA LEU A 71 10.01 27.79 14.65
C LEU A 71 9.52 28.54 13.40
N LEU A 72 8.28 28.32 13.00
CA LEU A 72 7.68 28.97 11.82
C LEU A 72 7.48 30.48 12.02
N HIS A 73 7.28 30.91 13.28
CA HIS A 73 7.08 32.32 13.65
C HIS A 73 8.32 32.95 14.32
N ALA A 74 9.46 32.23 14.39
CA ALA A 74 10.70 32.77 14.95
C ALA A 74 11.43 33.73 14.00
N ASP A 75 11.03 33.79 12.73
CA ASP A 75 11.63 34.63 11.68
C ASP A 75 10.81 35.89 11.33
N ASP A 76 9.84 36.30 12.18
CA ASP A 76 9.14 37.60 12.11
C ASP A 76 9.62 38.62 13.17
#